data_AF-A0A958SLF2-F1
#
_entry.id   AF-A0A958SLF2-F1
#
_cell.length_a   1.000
_cell.length_b   1.000
_cell.length_c   1.000
_cell.angle_alpha   90.00
_cell.angle_beta   90.00
_cell.angle_gamma   90.00
#
_symmetry.space_group_name_H-M   'P 1'
#
loop_
_entity.id
_entity.type
_entity.pdbx_description
1 polymer ?
#
loop_
_entity_poly.entity_id
_entity_poly.type
_entity_poly.pdbx_seq_one_letter_code
_entity_poly.pdbx_strand_id
1 'polypeptide(L)'
;MKETNLSLAQKVKLQPIRSIADKLGLSEDDYESYGKFKAKLSLDLINLEKVKNNRLILVTAISPTASGEGKTTISVGLSEALNRIGHKTIVALREPSLGPVFGIKGGATGGGNAQVLPMEDINLHFTGDFSAIEKANNLIASLVDNHILSTQGDPDAQVKIDPKTVVWKRVIDSNDRFLRNVITGLGGPLHGVPSETGFNITAASEIMAILCLSEDIPDLKRRISNIYIGDNFEGDPVFVRDLKIEGSVALLLKDAIKPNL
;
A
#
# COMPACT_ATOMS: atom_id res chain seq x y z
N MET A 1 -25.37 25.96 10.20
CA MET A 1 -24.90 24.64 9.71
C MET A 1 -23.60 24.32 10.43
N LYS A 2 -23.46 23.12 10.98
CA LYS A 2 -22.22 22.67 11.63
C LYS A 2 -21.16 22.49 10.55
N GLU A 3 -19.98 23.10 10.70
CA GLU A 3 -18.90 22.94 9.70
C GLU A 3 -18.47 21.47 9.62
N THR A 4 -18.36 20.96 8.40
CA THR A 4 -17.85 19.61 8.13
C THR A 4 -16.33 19.65 7.98
N ASN A 5 -15.65 18.54 8.20
CA ASN A 5 -14.20 18.44 7.98
C ASN A 5 -13.79 18.90 6.56
N LEU A 6 -14.59 18.54 5.55
CA LEU A 6 -14.37 18.95 4.17
C LEU A 6 -14.53 20.46 3.99
N SER A 7 -15.56 21.07 4.59
CA SER A 7 -15.76 22.52 4.51
C SER A 7 -14.63 23.32 5.17
N LEU A 8 -14.00 22.77 6.21
CA LEU A 8 -12.82 23.34 6.84
C LEU A 8 -11.61 23.22 5.91
N ALA A 9 -11.37 22.03 5.35
CA ALA A 9 -10.27 21.76 4.43
C ALA A 9 -10.29 22.70 3.20
N GLN A 10 -11.46 22.93 2.60
CA GLN A 10 -11.62 23.77 1.41
C GLN A 10 -11.37 25.27 1.67
N LYS A 11 -11.45 25.72 2.93
CA LYS A 11 -11.14 27.12 3.31
C LYS A 11 -9.64 27.36 3.49
N VAL A 12 -8.83 26.30 3.61
CA VAL A 12 -7.39 26.42 3.87
C VAL A 12 -6.66 26.78 2.58
N LYS A 13 -5.88 27.86 2.61
CA LYS A 13 -4.93 28.18 1.54
C LYS A 13 -3.70 27.29 1.67
N LEU A 14 -3.63 26.24 0.85
CA LEU A 14 -2.51 25.31 0.83
C LEU A 14 -1.21 26.01 0.42
N GLN A 15 -0.12 25.62 1.09
CA GLN A 15 1.23 26.01 0.70
C GLN A 15 1.73 25.06 -0.38
N PRO A 16 2.47 25.55 -1.39
CA PRO A 16 3.13 24.67 -2.35
C PRO A 16 4.03 23.66 -1.65
N ILE A 17 4.09 22.43 -2.15
CA ILE A 17 4.88 21.36 -1.53
C ILE A 17 6.36 21.73 -1.39
N ARG A 18 6.88 22.49 -2.37
CA ARG A 18 8.22 23.08 -2.31
C ARG A 18 8.46 23.86 -1.02
N SER A 19 7.51 24.70 -0.62
CA SER A 19 7.63 25.48 0.62
C SER A 19 7.60 24.62 1.88
N ILE A 20 7.02 23.42 1.82
CA ILE A 20 7.08 22.44 2.90
C ILE A 20 8.43 21.72 2.88
N ALA A 21 8.91 21.31 1.71
CA ALA A 21 10.23 20.72 1.50
C ALA A 21 11.37 21.65 1.98
N ASP A 22 11.30 22.94 1.65
CA ASP A 22 12.27 23.97 2.10
C ASP A 22 12.37 24.03 3.64
N LYS A 23 11.23 23.90 4.35
CA LYS A 23 11.22 23.90 5.84
C LYS A 23 11.90 22.67 6.43
N LEU A 24 11.88 21.56 5.68
CA LEU A 24 12.58 20.32 6.04
C LEU A 24 14.05 20.34 5.61
N GLY A 25 14.50 21.38 4.89
CA GLY A 25 15.85 21.49 4.37
C GLY A 25 16.10 20.57 3.17
N LEU A 26 15.06 20.22 2.43
CA LEU A 26 15.13 19.39 1.22
C LEU A 26 15.34 20.27 -0.02
N SER A 27 16.13 19.77 -0.95
CA SER A 27 16.37 20.35 -2.27
C SER A 27 15.44 19.74 -3.33
N GLU A 28 15.42 20.30 -4.54
CA GLU A 28 14.59 19.78 -5.64
C GLU A 28 15.01 18.37 -6.10
N ASP A 29 16.26 17.97 -5.85
CA ASP A 29 16.76 16.63 -6.19
C ASP A 29 16.31 15.56 -5.19
N ASP A 30 15.81 15.96 -4.02
CA ASP A 30 15.42 15.05 -2.94
C ASP A 30 13.98 14.53 -3.08
N TYR A 31 13.18 15.10 -3.99
CA TYR A 31 11.77 14.74 -4.14
C TYR A 31 11.21 14.93 -5.55
N GLU A 32 10.21 14.13 -5.89
CA GLU A 32 9.47 14.20 -7.15
C GLU A 32 8.07 14.77 -6.90
N SER A 33 7.71 15.87 -7.55
CA SER A 33 6.42 16.54 -7.31
C SER A 33 5.25 15.81 -7.97
N TYR A 34 4.18 15.60 -7.20
CA TYR A 34 2.88 15.10 -7.66
C TYR A 34 1.84 16.23 -7.65
N GLY A 35 1.92 17.07 -8.69
CA GLY A 35 1.19 18.33 -8.73
C GLY A 35 1.80 19.36 -7.78
N LYS A 36 1.00 20.30 -7.29
CA LYS A 36 1.49 21.47 -6.53
C LYS A 36 1.67 21.22 -5.03
N PHE A 37 1.02 20.20 -4.48
CA PHE A 37 0.80 20.06 -3.03
C PHE A 37 1.18 18.68 -2.48
N LYS A 38 1.82 17.83 -3.28
CA LYS A 38 2.26 16.49 -2.89
C LYS A 38 3.60 16.19 -3.53
N ALA A 39 4.41 15.35 -2.90
CA ALA A 39 5.64 14.86 -3.49
C ALA A 39 5.96 13.43 -3.02
N LYS A 40 6.81 12.74 -3.78
CA LYS A 40 7.48 11.50 -3.33
C LYS A 40 8.91 11.80 -2.94
N LEU A 41 9.34 11.32 -1.79
CA LEU A 41 10.68 11.54 -1.25
C LEU A 41 11.65 10.44 -1.70
N SER A 42 12.89 10.82 -2.02
CA SER A 42 13.95 9.83 -2.29
C SER A 42 14.25 8.99 -1.04
N LEU A 43 14.51 7.69 -1.25
CA LEU A 43 14.97 6.80 -0.18
C LEU A 43 16.39 7.14 0.29
N ASP A 44 17.18 7.85 -0.52
CA ASP A 44 18.55 8.28 -0.17
C ASP A 44 18.59 9.27 1.00
N LEU A 45 17.43 9.84 1.36
CA LEU A 45 17.26 10.70 2.54
C LEU A 45 17.36 9.91 3.86
N ILE A 46 17.21 8.59 3.83
CA ILE A 46 17.23 7.75 5.02
C ILE A 46 18.66 7.71 5.59
N ASN A 47 18.83 8.24 6.80
CA ASN A 47 20.10 8.25 7.52
C ASN A 47 19.93 7.64 8.92
N LEU A 48 20.37 6.40 9.09
CA LEU A 48 20.20 5.63 10.33
C LEU A 48 20.93 6.25 11.53
N GLU A 49 22.07 6.91 11.31
CA GLU A 49 22.80 7.61 12.37
C GLU A 49 22.02 8.84 12.87
N LYS A 50 21.37 9.58 11.97
CA LYS A 50 20.43 10.64 12.37
C LYS A 50 19.23 10.05 13.10
N VAL A 51 18.66 8.93 12.64
CA VAL A 51 17.50 8.28 13.27
C VAL A 51 17.79 7.93 14.74
N LYS A 52 18.97 7.37 15.05
CA LYS A 52 19.37 7.03 16.44
C LYS A 52 19.39 8.24 17.39
N ASN A 53 19.62 9.44 16.85
CA ASN A 53 19.67 10.69 17.61
C ASN A 53 18.30 11.39 17.74
N ASN A 54 17.24 10.83 17.14
CA ASN A 54 15.89 11.38 17.18
C ASN A 54 14.95 10.56 18.07
N ARG A 55 13.80 11.13 18.40
CA ARG A 55 12.78 10.48 19.25
C ARG A 55 11.61 10.00 18.41
N LEU A 56 11.13 8.79 18.70
CA LEU A 56 9.91 8.24 18.12
C LEU A 56 8.77 8.32 19.14
N ILE A 57 7.67 8.96 18.78
CA ILE A 57 6.45 9.03 19.59
C ILE A 57 5.38 8.19 18.91
N LEU A 58 4.98 7.09 19.55
CA LEU A 58 3.89 6.24 19.07
C LEU A 58 2.56 6.69 19.68
N VAL A 59 1.61 7.06 18.83
CA VAL A 59 0.23 7.37 19.25
C VAL A 59 -0.64 6.12 19.07
N THR A 60 -1.21 5.65 20.18
CA THR A 60 -2.16 4.53 20.21
C THR A 60 -3.48 4.96 20.85
N ALA A 61 -4.48 4.07 20.83
CA ALA A 61 -5.79 4.30 21.42
C ALA A 61 -6.29 3.05 22.14
N ILE A 62 -7.33 3.22 22.94
CA ILE A 62 -8.12 2.11 23.50
C ILE A 62 -8.82 1.32 22.38
N SER A 63 -9.44 0.19 22.72
CA SER A 63 -10.28 -0.57 21.79
C SER A 63 -11.35 0.32 21.13
N PRO A 64 -11.51 0.27 19.80
CA PRO A 64 -12.44 1.13 19.09
C PRO A 64 -13.89 0.97 19.56
N THR A 65 -14.59 2.10 19.66
CA THR A 65 -15.99 2.21 20.06
C THR A 65 -16.79 2.96 19.00
N ALA A 66 -18.12 2.86 19.04
CA ALA A 66 -18.99 3.59 18.09
C ALA A 66 -18.87 5.12 18.20
N SER A 67 -18.37 5.63 19.32
CA SER A 67 -18.19 7.07 19.55
C SER A 67 -16.99 7.66 18.82
N GLY A 68 -16.01 6.82 18.45
CA GLY A 68 -14.77 7.23 17.79
C GLY A 68 -13.73 7.86 18.74
N GLU A 69 -12.48 7.46 18.59
CA GLU A 69 -11.41 7.81 19.54
C GLU A 69 -10.54 8.99 19.08
N GLY A 70 -10.66 9.40 17.81
CA GLY A 70 -9.92 10.56 17.29
C GLY A 70 -8.40 10.37 17.19
N LYS A 71 -7.90 9.13 17.13
CA LYS A 71 -6.46 8.82 17.12
C LYS A 71 -5.64 9.64 16.11
N THR A 72 -6.11 9.73 14.87
CA THR A 72 -5.41 10.50 13.83
C THR A 72 -5.42 11.99 14.13
N THR A 73 -6.55 12.53 14.59
CA THR A 73 -6.68 13.94 14.99
C THR A 73 -5.67 14.29 16.09
N ILE A 74 -5.52 13.42 17.10
CA ILE A 74 -4.52 13.59 18.16
C ILE A 74 -3.09 13.50 17.60
N SER A 75 -2.83 12.59 16.67
CA SER A 75 -1.49 12.46 16.07
C SER A 75 -1.07 13.72 15.31
N VAL A 76 -1.97 14.28 14.50
CA VAL A 76 -1.73 15.54 13.78
C VAL A 76 -1.60 16.70 14.75
N GLY A 77 -2.55 16.85 15.67
CA GLY A 77 -2.56 17.95 16.65
C GLY A 77 -1.35 17.95 17.58
N LEU A 78 -0.85 16.77 17.97
CA LEU A 78 0.38 16.64 18.76
C LEU A 78 1.60 17.15 17.98
N SER A 79 1.74 16.75 16.71
CA SER A 79 2.83 17.23 15.85
C SER A 79 2.77 18.74 15.65
N GLU A 80 1.58 19.30 15.42
CA GLU A 80 1.39 20.75 15.31
C GLU A 80 1.76 21.48 16.62
N ALA A 81 1.31 20.95 17.76
CA ALA A 81 1.61 21.52 19.07
C ALA A 81 3.11 21.51 19.39
N LEU A 82 3.81 20.41 19.09
CA LEU A 82 5.26 20.29 19.27
C LEU A 82 6.02 21.30 18.40
N ASN A 83 5.62 21.48 17.14
CA ASN A 83 6.20 22.51 16.28
C ASN A 83 5.94 23.93 16.81
N ARG A 84 4.76 24.21 17.37
CA ARG A 84 4.45 25.52 17.98
C ARG A 84 5.32 25.86 19.18
N ILE A 85 5.74 24.87 19.96
CA ILE A 85 6.62 25.07 21.13
C ILE A 85 8.12 24.95 20.78
N GLY A 86 8.47 24.87 19.49
CA GLY A 86 9.85 24.93 19.01
C GLY A 86 10.52 23.57 18.74
N HIS A 87 9.80 22.45 18.85
CA HIS A 87 10.32 21.13 18.47
C HIS A 87 10.00 20.81 17.01
N LYS A 88 11.02 20.59 16.19
CA LYS A 88 10.85 20.13 14.80
C LYS A 88 10.28 18.71 14.79
N THR A 89 9.05 18.55 14.32
CA THR A 89 8.38 17.23 14.30
C THR A 89 7.61 17.02 13.00
N ILE A 90 7.51 15.76 12.59
CA ILE A 90 6.75 15.29 11.42
C ILE A 90 5.82 14.18 11.90
N VAL A 91 4.58 14.18 11.42
CA VAL A 91 3.63 13.09 11.64
C VAL A 91 3.68 12.13 10.45
N ALA A 92 3.82 10.83 10.73
CA ALA A 92 3.71 9.77 9.73
C ALA A 92 2.37 9.06 9.88
N LEU A 93 1.57 9.01 8.81
CA LEU A 93 0.23 8.41 8.78
C LEU A 93 0.13 7.37 7.67
N ARG A 94 -0.91 6.53 7.75
CA ARG A 94 -1.23 5.55 6.71
C ARG A 94 -2.15 6.18 5.68
N GLU A 95 -1.90 5.88 4.41
CA GLU A 95 -2.86 6.15 3.33
C GLU A 95 -4.13 5.31 3.54
N PRO A 96 -5.33 5.91 3.42
CA PRO A 96 -6.58 5.16 3.46
C PRO A 96 -6.80 4.37 2.17
N SER A 97 -7.38 3.18 2.32
CA SER A 97 -7.96 2.43 1.19
C SER A 97 -9.13 3.19 0.57
N LEU A 98 -9.25 3.11 -0.75
CA LEU A 98 -10.29 3.77 -1.56
C LEU A 98 -11.68 3.18 -1.28
N GLY A 99 -11.79 1.85 -1.15
CA GLY A 99 -13.07 1.17 -0.99
C GLY A 99 -13.94 1.74 0.15
N PRO A 100 -13.42 1.88 1.39
CA PRO A 100 -14.14 2.45 2.52
C PRO A 100 -14.57 3.91 2.37
N VAL A 101 -13.89 4.71 1.52
CA VAL A 101 -14.19 6.13 1.29
C VAL A 101 -15.57 6.31 0.67
N PHE A 102 -15.97 5.40 -0.21
CA PHE A 102 -17.33 5.38 -0.78
C PHE A 102 -18.36 4.66 0.11
N GLY A 103 -17.95 4.23 1.31
CA GLY A 103 -18.78 3.57 2.31
C GLY A 103 -19.10 4.44 3.52
N ILE A 104 -19.03 3.85 4.72
CA ILE A 104 -19.50 4.47 5.99
C ILE A 104 -18.37 5.23 6.73
N LYS A 105 -17.10 5.01 6.39
CA LYS A 105 -15.97 5.55 7.17
C LYS A 105 -15.50 6.90 6.64
N GLY A 106 -15.60 7.93 7.49
CA GLY A 106 -14.99 9.24 7.28
C GLY A 106 -13.44 9.18 7.28
N GLY A 107 -12.83 10.13 6.54
CA GLY A 107 -11.45 10.10 6.08
C GLY A 107 -10.35 9.92 7.14
N ALA A 108 -9.24 9.31 6.72
CA ALA A 108 -8.10 8.95 7.57
C ALA A 108 -7.09 10.10 7.77
N THR A 109 -7.46 11.34 7.47
CA THR A 109 -6.56 12.51 7.49
C THR A 109 -6.70 13.38 8.75
N GLY A 110 -7.44 12.93 9.76
CA GLY A 110 -7.70 13.70 10.99
C GLY A 110 -9.07 14.36 10.99
N GLY A 111 -9.24 15.43 11.75
CA GLY A 111 -10.54 16.10 11.87
C GLY A 111 -10.49 17.45 12.58
N GLY A 112 -11.52 18.27 12.36
CA GLY A 112 -11.56 19.64 12.86
C GLY A 112 -10.42 20.46 12.26
N ASN A 113 -9.67 21.18 13.09
CA ASN A 113 -8.53 22.01 12.65
C ASN A 113 -7.19 21.24 12.60
N ALA A 114 -7.16 19.97 12.98
CA ALA A 114 -5.97 19.12 12.93
C ALA A 114 -6.17 18.08 11.83
N GLN A 115 -5.78 18.46 10.61
CA GLN A 115 -5.97 17.65 9.40
C GLN A 115 -4.71 17.65 8.53
N VAL A 116 -4.50 16.56 7.80
CA VAL A 116 -3.56 16.49 6.67
C VAL A 116 -4.31 16.78 5.36
N LEU A 117 -3.71 17.61 4.52
CA LEU A 117 -4.30 18.10 3.27
C LEU A 117 -3.30 17.89 2.11
N PRO A 118 -3.76 17.75 0.85
CA PRO A 118 -5.16 17.81 0.38
C PRO A 118 -5.97 16.53 0.67
N MET A 119 -7.07 16.67 1.42
CA MET A 119 -7.90 15.53 1.88
C MET A 119 -8.53 14.74 0.74
N GLU A 120 -8.96 15.40 -0.33
CA GLU A 120 -9.60 14.75 -1.48
C GLU A 120 -8.61 13.82 -2.20
N ASP A 121 -7.41 14.30 -2.48
CA ASP A 121 -6.37 13.48 -3.12
C ASP A 121 -5.99 12.28 -2.25
N ILE A 122 -5.80 12.48 -0.93
CA ILE A 122 -5.40 11.41 0.00
C ILE A 122 -6.48 10.32 0.10
N ASN A 123 -7.76 10.66 0.02
CA ASN A 123 -8.84 9.70 0.08
C ASN A 123 -9.16 9.04 -1.28
N LEU A 124 -8.54 9.48 -2.37
CA LEU A 124 -8.79 8.95 -3.70
C LEU A 124 -7.56 8.18 -4.22
N HIS A 125 -6.93 8.68 -5.29
CA HIS A 125 -5.81 7.99 -5.92
C HIS A 125 -4.45 8.38 -5.34
N PHE A 126 -4.42 9.46 -4.53
CA PHE A 126 -3.22 10.05 -3.96
C PHE A 126 -2.04 10.13 -4.94
N THR A 127 -1.01 9.31 -4.74
CA THR A 127 0.17 9.19 -5.63
C THR A 127 0.20 7.90 -6.44
N GLY A 128 -0.83 7.06 -6.33
CA GLY A 128 -0.98 5.81 -7.07
C GLY A 128 -0.42 4.57 -6.35
N ASP A 129 -0.07 4.67 -5.07
CA ASP A 129 0.63 3.60 -4.34
C ASP A 129 -0.24 2.35 -4.20
N PHE A 130 -1.50 2.51 -3.79
CA PHE A 130 -2.48 1.41 -3.78
C PHE A 130 -2.70 0.80 -5.17
N SER A 131 -2.67 1.63 -6.22
CA SER A 131 -2.81 1.15 -7.59
C SER A 131 -1.59 0.35 -8.06
N ALA A 132 -0.39 0.65 -7.56
CA ALA A 132 0.82 -0.12 -7.80
C ALA A 132 0.78 -1.46 -7.05
N ILE A 133 0.34 -1.45 -5.79
CA ILE A 133 0.16 -2.65 -4.96
C ILE A 133 -0.85 -3.60 -5.58
N GLU A 134 -2.00 -3.09 -6.02
CA GLU A 134 -3.04 -3.88 -6.70
C GLU A 134 -2.50 -4.55 -7.96
N LYS A 135 -1.78 -3.79 -8.82
CA LYS A 135 -1.16 -4.33 -10.02
C LYS A 135 -0.10 -5.38 -9.71
N ALA A 136 0.77 -5.14 -8.72
CA ALA A 136 1.81 -6.07 -8.31
C ALA A 136 1.22 -7.40 -7.80
N ASN A 137 0.19 -7.33 -6.94
CA ASN A 137 -0.50 -8.52 -6.44
C ASN A 137 -1.17 -9.32 -7.57
N ASN A 138 -1.89 -8.62 -8.44
CA ASN A 138 -2.63 -9.25 -9.52
C ASN A 138 -1.71 -9.77 -10.64
N LEU A 139 -0.52 -9.17 -10.83
CA LEU A 139 0.51 -9.72 -11.70
C LEU A 139 0.99 -11.08 -11.20
N ILE A 140 1.26 -11.24 -9.90
CA ILE A 140 1.61 -12.55 -9.32
C ILE A 140 0.50 -13.57 -9.61
N ALA A 141 -0.76 -13.24 -9.30
CA ALA A 141 -1.87 -14.15 -9.53
C ALA A 141 -2.00 -14.55 -11.01
N SER A 142 -1.80 -13.60 -11.93
CA SER A 142 -1.91 -13.85 -13.37
C SER A 142 -0.74 -14.70 -13.89
N LEU A 143 0.47 -14.49 -13.39
CA LEU A 143 1.64 -15.28 -13.75
C LEU A 143 1.57 -16.70 -13.18
N VAL A 144 1.01 -16.88 -11.98
CA VAL A 144 0.73 -18.22 -11.41
C VAL A 144 -0.25 -18.99 -12.28
N ASP A 145 -1.38 -18.38 -12.66
CA ASP A 145 -2.38 -19.03 -13.51
C ASP A 145 -1.82 -19.37 -14.90
N ASN A 146 -1.04 -18.46 -15.49
CA ASN A 146 -0.37 -18.70 -16.77
C ASN A 146 0.67 -19.82 -16.67
N HIS A 147 1.42 -19.90 -15.57
CA HIS A 147 2.39 -20.96 -15.31
C HIS A 147 1.70 -22.32 -15.19
N ILE A 148 0.60 -22.40 -14.43
CA ILE A 148 -0.23 -23.60 -14.30
C ILE A 148 -0.74 -24.07 -15.67
N LEU A 149 -1.29 -23.16 -16.48
CA LEU A 149 -1.81 -23.50 -17.80
C LEU A 149 -0.71 -23.98 -18.75
N SER A 150 0.42 -23.26 -18.80
CA SER A 150 1.52 -23.54 -19.74
C SER A 150 2.29 -24.82 -19.41
N THR A 151 2.35 -25.22 -18.14
CA THR A 151 3.00 -26.45 -17.70
C THR A 151 2.05 -27.66 -17.69
N GLN A 152 0.79 -27.46 -18.04
CA GLN A 152 -0.19 -28.54 -18.05
C GLN A 152 0.16 -29.60 -19.09
N GLY A 153 0.42 -30.83 -18.62
CA GLY A 153 0.78 -31.96 -19.48
C GLY A 153 2.23 -31.96 -19.96
N ASP A 154 3.06 -31.01 -19.52
CA ASP A 154 4.49 -30.98 -19.80
C ASP A 154 5.23 -31.88 -18.78
N PRO A 155 5.83 -33.02 -19.19
CA PRO A 155 6.59 -33.87 -18.28
C PRO A 155 7.87 -33.19 -17.76
N ASP A 156 8.46 -32.27 -18.52
CA ASP A 156 9.78 -31.68 -18.27
C ASP A 156 9.71 -30.35 -17.49
N ALA A 157 8.50 -29.84 -17.23
CA ALA A 157 8.31 -28.63 -16.43
C ALA A 157 8.90 -28.80 -15.02
N GLN A 158 9.87 -27.93 -14.67
CA GLN A 158 10.61 -27.99 -13.42
C GLN A 158 9.76 -27.63 -12.18
N VAL A 159 8.72 -26.81 -12.35
CA VAL A 159 7.82 -26.38 -11.28
C VAL A 159 6.41 -26.68 -11.73
N LYS A 160 5.71 -27.58 -11.03
CA LYS A 160 4.32 -27.97 -11.32
C LYS A 160 3.44 -27.69 -10.12
N ILE A 161 2.79 -26.54 -10.12
CA ILE A 161 1.91 -26.10 -9.03
C ILE A 161 0.62 -26.91 -9.06
N ASP A 162 0.18 -27.46 -7.92
CA ASP A 162 -1.18 -28.00 -7.79
C ASP A 162 -2.17 -26.84 -7.65
N PRO A 163 -3.07 -26.61 -8.64
CA PRO A 163 -4.00 -25.48 -8.61
C PRO A 163 -4.92 -25.44 -7.38
N LYS A 164 -5.13 -26.58 -6.70
CA LYS A 164 -5.98 -26.69 -5.51
C LYS A 164 -5.31 -26.17 -4.25
N THR A 165 -3.99 -26.06 -4.26
CA THR A 165 -3.18 -25.63 -3.10
C THR A 165 -2.86 -24.14 -3.14
N VAL A 166 -3.16 -23.46 -4.25
CA VAL A 166 -2.87 -22.04 -4.44
C VAL A 166 -3.63 -21.21 -3.41
N VAL A 167 -2.88 -20.58 -2.50
CA VAL A 167 -3.43 -19.69 -1.47
C VAL A 167 -3.46 -18.23 -1.91
N TRP A 168 -2.69 -17.89 -2.94
CA TRP A 168 -2.57 -16.52 -3.43
C TRP A 168 -3.87 -16.04 -4.08
N LYS A 169 -4.44 -14.97 -3.51
CA LYS A 169 -5.69 -14.35 -3.98
C LYS A 169 -5.43 -13.09 -4.78
N ARG A 170 -6.38 -12.74 -5.65
CA ARG A 170 -6.39 -11.44 -6.33
C ARG A 170 -6.80 -10.34 -5.35
N VAL A 171 -6.61 -9.09 -5.74
CA VAL A 171 -7.07 -7.94 -4.95
C VAL A 171 -7.72 -6.87 -5.81
N ILE A 172 -8.62 -6.12 -5.18
CA ILE A 172 -9.24 -4.91 -5.73
C ILE A 172 -9.51 -3.94 -4.60
N ASP A 173 -9.20 -2.65 -4.79
CA ASP A 173 -9.43 -1.64 -3.75
C ASP A 173 -10.89 -1.12 -3.73
N SER A 174 -11.84 -2.05 -3.67
CA SER A 174 -13.27 -1.78 -3.64
C SER A 174 -13.98 -2.69 -2.64
N ASN A 175 -15.11 -2.22 -2.10
CA ASN A 175 -15.94 -3.00 -1.18
C ASN A 175 -16.87 -3.95 -1.95
N ASP A 176 -16.31 -4.97 -2.60
CA ASP A 176 -17.08 -5.97 -3.34
C ASP A 176 -17.12 -7.32 -2.60
N ARG A 177 -18.29 -7.65 -2.03
CA ARG A 177 -18.49 -8.92 -1.31
C ARG A 177 -18.69 -10.12 -2.23
N PHE A 178 -19.08 -9.91 -3.49
CA PHE A 178 -19.39 -11.00 -4.42
C PHE A 178 -18.11 -11.67 -4.93
N LEU A 179 -16.97 -10.97 -4.88
CA LEU A 179 -15.67 -11.49 -5.30
C LEU A 179 -14.95 -12.32 -4.23
N ARG A 180 -15.53 -12.53 -3.04
CA ARG A 180 -14.87 -13.26 -1.94
C ARG A 180 -14.56 -14.71 -2.28
N ASN A 181 -15.47 -15.37 -2.99
CA ASN A 181 -15.33 -16.74 -3.47
C ASN A 181 -15.79 -16.77 -4.92
N VAL A 182 -14.89 -17.14 -5.83
CA VAL A 182 -15.15 -17.21 -7.27
C VAL A 182 -14.52 -18.46 -7.85
N ILE A 183 -15.03 -18.91 -8.99
CA ILE A 183 -14.38 -19.92 -9.82
C ILE A 183 -13.78 -19.21 -11.03
N THR A 184 -12.48 -19.36 -11.26
CA THR A 184 -11.74 -18.81 -12.40
C THR A 184 -11.31 -19.90 -13.37
N GLY A 185 -10.79 -19.54 -14.56
CA GLY A 185 -10.26 -20.50 -15.53
C GLY A 185 -11.32 -21.34 -16.26
N LEU A 186 -12.56 -20.84 -16.35
CA LEU A 186 -13.63 -21.44 -17.14
C LEU A 186 -13.50 -21.06 -18.63
N GLY A 187 -14.25 -21.75 -19.50
CA GLY A 187 -14.32 -21.45 -20.93
C GLY A 187 -13.67 -22.49 -21.84
N GLY A 188 -13.00 -23.50 -21.28
CA GLY A 188 -12.38 -24.61 -22.02
C GLY A 188 -10.85 -24.55 -22.01
N PRO A 189 -10.18 -25.49 -22.70
CA PRO A 189 -8.73 -25.73 -22.53
C PRO A 189 -7.82 -24.54 -22.86
N LEU A 190 -8.26 -23.62 -23.72
CA LEU A 190 -7.48 -22.42 -24.09
C LEU A 190 -7.67 -21.24 -23.11
N HIS A 191 -8.57 -21.36 -22.14
CA HIS A 191 -9.01 -20.25 -21.30
C HIS A 191 -8.57 -20.36 -19.82
N GLY A 192 -7.97 -21.50 -19.44
CA GLY A 192 -7.39 -21.70 -18.11
C GLY A 192 -7.73 -23.06 -17.51
N VAL A 193 -7.26 -23.26 -16.29
CA VAL A 193 -7.57 -24.42 -15.45
C VAL A 193 -8.61 -23.99 -14.40
N PRO A 194 -9.80 -24.61 -14.35
CA PRO A 194 -10.80 -24.26 -13.34
C PRO A 194 -10.27 -24.38 -11.91
N SER A 195 -10.37 -23.30 -11.13
CA SER A 195 -9.95 -23.28 -9.72
C SER A 195 -10.82 -22.35 -8.88
N GLU A 196 -10.99 -22.71 -7.60
CA GLU A 196 -11.63 -21.87 -6.59
C GLU A 196 -10.63 -20.85 -6.03
N THR A 197 -11.01 -19.57 -6.04
CA THR A 197 -10.17 -18.49 -5.51
C THR A 197 -11.06 -17.34 -4.99
N GLY A 198 -10.47 -16.16 -4.75
CA GLY A 198 -11.20 -14.99 -4.32
C GLY A 198 -10.39 -13.71 -4.47
N PHE A 199 -11.04 -12.61 -4.08
CA PHE A 199 -10.44 -11.29 -4.00
C PHE A 199 -10.43 -10.78 -2.56
N ASN A 200 -9.31 -10.20 -2.16
CA ASN A 200 -9.21 -9.40 -0.94
C ASN A 200 -9.22 -7.90 -1.30
N ILE A 201 -9.49 -7.05 -0.30
CA ILE A 201 -9.23 -5.61 -0.48
C ILE A 201 -7.71 -5.38 -0.59
N THR A 202 -7.27 -4.44 -1.41
CA THR A 202 -5.83 -4.21 -1.69
C THR A 202 -5.00 -3.97 -0.44
N ALA A 203 -5.55 -3.28 0.57
CA ALA A 203 -4.88 -3.08 1.87
C ALA A 203 -4.56 -4.37 2.64
N ALA A 204 -5.23 -5.49 2.31
CA ALA A 204 -5.01 -6.79 2.93
C ALA A 204 -4.01 -7.68 2.15
N SER A 205 -3.46 -7.19 1.03
CA SER A 205 -2.42 -7.90 0.29
C SER A 205 -1.15 -8.07 1.12
N GLU A 206 -0.46 -9.19 0.96
CA GLU A 206 0.90 -9.35 1.50
C GLU A 206 1.88 -8.36 0.85
N ILE A 207 1.64 -7.92 -0.40
CA ILE A 207 2.43 -6.86 -1.05
C ILE A 207 2.36 -5.55 -0.27
N MET A 208 1.20 -5.21 0.31
CA MET A 208 1.07 -4.04 1.19
C MET A 208 1.95 -4.18 2.44
N ALA A 209 1.89 -5.35 3.09
CA ALA A 209 2.70 -5.61 4.28
C ALA A 209 4.20 -5.56 3.96
N ILE A 210 4.61 -6.16 2.83
CA ILE A 210 5.98 -6.14 2.36
C ILE A 210 6.43 -4.71 2.07
N LEU A 211 5.64 -3.90 1.37
CA LEU A 211 5.97 -2.49 1.09
C LEU A 211 6.21 -1.70 2.38
N CYS A 212 5.34 -1.88 3.39
CA CYS A 212 5.46 -1.19 4.67
C CYS A 212 6.64 -1.65 5.55
N LEU A 213 7.20 -2.83 5.28
CA LEU A 213 8.28 -3.44 6.07
C LEU A 213 9.62 -3.50 5.33
N SER A 214 9.67 -3.04 4.08
CA SER A 214 10.88 -3.04 3.28
C SER A 214 11.75 -1.83 3.61
N GLU A 215 13.06 -2.04 3.69
CA GLU A 215 14.03 -0.97 3.94
C GLU A 215 14.44 -0.26 2.65
N ASP A 216 14.53 -1.01 1.55
CA ASP A 216 14.96 -0.54 0.23
C ASP A 216 14.44 -1.48 -0.88
N ILE A 217 14.80 -1.19 -2.14
CA ILE A 217 14.42 -2.01 -3.30
C ILE A 217 15.00 -3.43 -3.23
N PRO A 218 16.28 -3.66 -2.88
CA PRO A 218 16.82 -5.00 -2.65
C PRO A 218 16.02 -5.82 -1.61
N ASP A 219 15.69 -5.23 -0.47
CA ASP A 219 14.92 -5.88 0.59
C ASP A 219 13.48 -6.17 0.13
N LEU A 220 12.84 -5.22 -0.55
CA LEU A 220 11.53 -5.40 -1.19
C LEU A 220 11.54 -6.61 -2.13
N LYS A 221 12.52 -6.70 -3.04
CA LYS A 221 12.64 -7.81 -3.98
C LYS A 221 12.85 -9.14 -3.26
N ARG A 222 13.70 -9.17 -2.22
CA ARG A 222 13.95 -10.36 -1.39
C ARG A 222 12.71 -10.84 -0.64
N ARG A 223 11.90 -9.91 -0.12
CA ARG A 223 10.64 -10.26 0.55
C ARG A 223 9.62 -10.80 -0.45
N ILE A 224 9.46 -10.14 -1.60
CA ILE A 224 8.60 -10.62 -2.69
C ILE A 224 9.01 -12.03 -3.13
N SER A 225 10.32 -12.30 -3.26
CA SER A 225 10.82 -13.61 -3.69
C SER A 225 10.45 -14.76 -2.74
N ASN A 226 10.17 -14.43 -1.47
CA ASN A 226 9.84 -15.38 -0.42
C ASN A 226 8.32 -15.52 -0.16
N ILE A 227 7.48 -14.87 -0.97
CA ILE A 227 6.03 -15.07 -0.92
C ILE A 227 5.72 -16.51 -1.30
N TYR A 228 4.98 -17.19 -0.45
CA TYR A 228 4.45 -18.53 -0.67
C TYR A 228 3.20 -18.48 -1.56
N ILE A 229 3.13 -19.34 -2.57
CA ILE A 229 2.02 -19.39 -3.54
C ILE A 229 1.08 -20.55 -3.25
N GLY A 230 1.63 -21.72 -2.95
CA GLY A 230 0.94 -23.02 -2.87
C GLY A 230 1.98 -24.13 -2.91
N ASP A 231 1.55 -25.37 -3.12
CA ASP A 231 2.42 -26.53 -3.21
C ASP A 231 2.48 -27.09 -4.63
N ASN A 232 3.53 -27.84 -4.92
CA ASN A 232 3.59 -28.68 -6.12
C ASN A 232 2.78 -29.98 -5.92
N PHE A 233 2.65 -30.80 -6.97
CA PHE A 233 1.97 -32.10 -6.86
C PHE A 233 2.66 -33.12 -5.94
N GLU A 234 3.92 -32.89 -5.56
CA GLU A 234 4.69 -33.72 -4.62
C GLU A 234 4.53 -33.26 -3.15
N GLY A 235 3.88 -32.10 -2.94
CA GLY A 235 3.67 -31.50 -1.62
C GLY A 235 4.79 -30.56 -1.15
N ASP A 236 5.73 -30.20 -2.03
CA ASP A 236 6.76 -29.21 -1.71
C ASP A 236 6.25 -27.78 -1.93
N PRO A 237 6.64 -26.83 -1.06
CA PRO A 237 6.18 -25.45 -1.15
C PRO A 237 6.79 -24.72 -2.35
N VAL A 238 5.94 -23.99 -3.07
CA VAL A 238 6.31 -23.14 -4.21
C VAL A 238 6.23 -21.67 -3.81
N PHE A 239 7.28 -20.94 -4.12
CA PHE A 239 7.46 -19.53 -3.84
C PHE A 239 7.56 -18.71 -5.13
N VAL A 240 7.39 -17.39 -5.03
CA VAL A 240 7.55 -16.46 -6.17
C VAL A 240 8.91 -16.59 -6.86
N ARG A 241 10.00 -16.81 -6.11
CA ARG A 241 11.35 -17.02 -6.68
C ARG A 241 11.45 -18.22 -7.61
N ASP A 242 10.64 -19.25 -7.39
CA ASP A 242 10.68 -20.47 -8.19
C ASP A 242 10.12 -20.22 -9.61
N LEU A 243 9.26 -19.20 -9.73
CA LEU A 243 8.74 -18.70 -11.00
C LEU A 243 9.62 -17.60 -11.63
N LYS A 244 10.63 -17.09 -10.91
CA LYS A 244 11.55 -16.02 -11.35
C LYS A 244 10.85 -14.71 -11.74
N ILE A 245 9.75 -14.38 -11.06
CA ILE A 245 8.92 -13.20 -11.38
C ILE A 245 9.12 -12.03 -10.41
N GLU A 246 9.93 -12.19 -9.37
CA GLU A 246 10.09 -11.20 -8.28
C GLU A 246 10.61 -9.84 -8.77
N GLY A 247 11.46 -9.84 -9.80
CA GLY A 247 11.98 -8.61 -10.40
C GLY A 247 10.87 -7.78 -11.08
N SER A 248 9.98 -8.43 -11.82
CA SER A 248 8.85 -7.78 -12.50
C SER A 248 7.87 -7.17 -11.52
N VAL A 249 7.60 -7.88 -10.41
CA VAL A 249 6.72 -7.40 -9.35
C VAL A 249 7.35 -6.21 -8.61
N ALA A 250 8.64 -6.30 -8.25
CA ALA A 250 9.34 -5.21 -7.59
C ALA A 250 9.40 -3.93 -8.45
N LEU A 251 9.53 -4.08 -9.78
CA LEU A 251 9.55 -2.95 -10.71
C LEU A 251 8.24 -2.14 -10.68
N LEU A 252 7.09 -2.79 -10.52
CA LEU A 252 5.80 -2.11 -10.38
C LEU A 252 5.70 -1.25 -9.12
N LEU A 253 6.51 -1.54 -8.10
CA LEU A 253 6.52 -0.87 -6.80
C LEU A 253 7.65 0.14 -6.65
N LYS A 254 8.46 0.34 -7.70
CA LYS A 254 9.66 1.20 -7.70
C LYS A 254 9.40 2.61 -7.16
N ASP A 255 8.26 3.20 -7.55
CA ASP A 255 7.89 4.54 -7.07
C ASP A 255 6.99 4.49 -5.84
N ALA A 256 6.22 3.41 -5.66
CA ALA A 256 5.34 3.22 -4.50
C ALA A 256 6.11 3.07 -3.17
N ILE A 257 7.34 2.56 -3.20
CA ILE A 257 8.18 2.46 -1.98
C ILE A 257 8.62 3.82 -1.45
N LYS A 258 8.63 4.87 -2.29
CA LYS A 258 9.03 6.22 -1.90
C LYS A 258 7.95 6.85 -1.02
N PRO A 259 8.28 7.38 0.17
CA PRO A 259 7.31 8.03 1.05
C PRO A 259 6.66 9.25 0.41
N ASN A 260 5.42 9.53 0.77
CA ASN A 260 4.69 10.69 0.30
C ASN A 260 4.81 11.85 1.31
N LEU A 261 5.15 13.04 0.81
CA LEU A 261 5.14 14.31 1.53
C LEU A 261 3.93 15.15 1.11
#